data_AF-A0A9D6T8N7-F1
#
_entry.id   AF-A0A9D6T8N7-F1
#
_cell.length_a   1.000
_cell.length_b   1.000
_cell.length_c   1.000
_cell.angle_alpha   90.00
_cell.angle_beta   90.00
_cell.angle_gamma   90.00
#
_symmetry.space_group_name_H-M   'P 1'
#
loop_
_entity.id
_entity.type
_entity.pdbx_description
1 polymer ?
#
loop_
_entity_poly.entity_id
_entity_poly.type
_entity_poly.pdbx_seq_one_letter_code
_entity_poly.pdbx_strand_id
1 'polypeptide(L)'
;MRRTLGIVAVTAAALVLLELRLGTPLFRWLQPEILTPAEGALVSAPLLVRWDGPPRLALSLVANGSPARDLGIHPSPFELTSQDLAAPGPYRLRAHAPILGGFGGLIQAERRFAVAAPAPPPPRRPATEPRAAQPTPVAEESEDEEQQAESVALYEENAALRQENATLLQELERLVQENDDTTSQAAVERQQRAQLAQENRALSEQLSVLQWRLNAALTCTVWGYYAYPRPQTIPPTRRVVTVSDTRGEVFRAEPECETVRRADPAAASPCFCVGAPWGS
;
A
#
# COMPACT_ATOMS: atom_id res chain seq x y z
N MET A 1 -5.25 35.52 7.95
CA MET A 1 -5.53 34.68 6.77
C MET A 1 -4.29 34.00 6.17
N ARG A 2 -3.14 34.68 5.97
CA ARG A 2 -1.95 34.00 5.41
C ARG A 2 -1.33 32.94 6.34
N ARG A 3 -1.36 33.14 7.65
CA ARG A 3 -0.85 32.17 8.64
C ARG A 3 -1.72 30.92 8.80
N THR A 4 -3.04 31.06 8.65
CA THR A 4 -3.98 29.92 8.73
C THR A 4 -3.88 29.03 7.49
N LEU A 5 -3.65 29.62 6.30
CA LEU A 5 -3.36 28.86 5.07
C LEU A 5 -2.05 28.05 5.17
N GLY A 6 -1.01 28.61 5.78
CA GLY A 6 0.26 27.91 5.98
C GLY A 6 0.13 26.68 6.89
N ILE A 7 -0.63 26.79 7.98
CA ILE A 7 -0.85 25.66 8.91
C ILE A 7 -1.65 24.54 8.23
N VAL A 8 -2.70 24.88 7.47
CA VAL A 8 -3.52 23.90 6.74
C VAL A 8 -2.70 23.18 5.65
N ALA A 9 -1.82 23.89 4.94
CA ALA A 9 -0.96 23.27 3.94
C ALA A 9 0.05 22.30 4.56
N VAL A 10 0.64 22.66 5.72
CA VAL A 10 1.60 21.80 6.41
C VAL A 10 0.93 20.58 7.01
N THR A 11 -0.27 20.71 7.60
CA THR A 11 -1.01 19.56 8.12
C THR A 11 -1.50 18.63 7.01
N ALA A 12 -1.96 19.16 5.88
CA ALA A 12 -2.31 18.35 4.71
C ALA A 12 -1.10 17.59 4.15
N ALA A 13 0.05 18.25 4.02
CA ALA A 13 1.29 17.61 3.57
C ALA A 13 1.77 16.53 4.56
N ALA A 14 1.67 16.79 5.86
CA ALA A 14 2.03 15.82 6.90
C ALA A 14 1.11 14.60 6.88
N LEU A 15 -0.20 14.78 6.67
CA LEU A 15 -1.16 13.69 6.52
C LEU A 15 -0.87 12.84 5.26
N VAL A 16 -0.56 13.47 4.13
CA VAL A 16 -0.19 12.75 2.90
C VAL A 16 1.10 11.95 3.08
N LEU A 17 2.11 12.52 3.75
CA LEU A 17 3.37 11.82 4.05
C LEU A 17 3.18 10.68 5.05
N LEU A 18 2.29 10.85 6.03
CA LEU A 18 1.96 9.82 7.01
C LEU A 18 1.20 8.65 6.36
N GLU A 19 0.24 8.93 5.47
CA GLU A 19 -0.50 7.94 4.67
C GLU A 19 0.44 7.15 3.72
N LEU A 20 1.37 7.84 3.04
CA LEU A 20 2.41 7.21 2.21
C LEU A 20 3.26 6.21 3.01
N ARG A 21 3.52 6.48 4.28
CA ARG A 21 4.36 5.64 5.15
C ARG A 21 3.60 4.47 5.77
N LEU A 22 2.29 4.60 5.96
CA LEU A 22 1.44 3.61 6.63
C LEU A 22 0.79 2.59 5.69
N GLY A 23 0.79 2.81 4.37
CA GLY A 23 0.27 1.84 3.40
C GLY A 23 -1.23 1.56 3.59
N THR A 24 -1.99 2.58 3.97
CA THR A 24 -3.44 2.55 4.20
C THR A 24 -4.24 2.13 2.95
N PRO A 25 -5.48 1.62 3.11
CA PRO A 25 -6.28 1.08 2.00
C PRO A 25 -6.65 2.11 0.92
N LEU A 26 -6.67 3.40 1.25
CA LEU A 26 -6.91 4.49 0.28
C LEU A 26 -5.74 4.65 -0.70
N PHE A 27 -4.50 4.43 -0.25
CA PHE A 27 -3.32 4.52 -1.10
C PHE A 27 -3.10 3.26 -1.96
N ARG A 28 -3.53 2.08 -1.50
CA ARG A 28 -3.57 0.86 -2.34
C ARG A 28 -4.47 1.01 -3.56
N TRP A 29 -5.54 1.81 -3.46
CA TRP A 29 -6.39 2.13 -4.61
C TRP A 29 -5.71 3.04 -5.63
N LEU A 30 -4.71 3.81 -5.19
CA LEU A 30 -3.99 4.75 -6.03
C LEU A 30 -2.73 4.14 -6.64
N GLN A 31 -1.99 3.33 -5.88
CA GLN A 31 -0.77 2.67 -6.35
C GLN A 31 -1.09 1.34 -7.06
N PRO A 32 -0.93 1.27 -8.38
CA PRO A 32 -1.09 0.00 -9.08
C PRO A 32 0.02 -0.97 -8.68
N GLU A 33 -0.30 -2.24 -8.54
CA GLU A 33 0.69 -3.31 -8.35
C GLU A 33 0.53 -4.35 -9.44
N ILE A 34 1.54 -4.55 -10.28
CA ILE A 34 1.52 -5.59 -11.33
C ILE A 34 1.82 -6.93 -10.66
N LEU A 35 0.81 -7.82 -10.69
CA LEU A 35 0.84 -9.17 -10.12
C LEU A 35 1.40 -10.19 -11.10
N THR A 36 1.06 -10.07 -12.38
CA THR A 36 1.59 -10.94 -13.44
C THR A 36 2.05 -10.10 -14.64
N PRO A 37 3.22 -10.38 -15.22
CA PRO A 37 4.19 -11.43 -14.85
C PRO A 37 4.95 -11.13 -13.55
N ALA A 38 5.41 -12.19 -12.88
CA ALA A 38 6.30 -12.06 -11.74
C ALA A 38 7.64 -11.44 -12.19
N GLU A 39 8.30 -10.74 -11.26
CA GLU A 39 9.57 -10.08 -11.57
C GLU A 39 10.67 -11.09 -11.88
N GLY A 40 11.37 -10.88 -12.99
CA GLY A 40 12.40 -11.81 -13.49
C GLY A 40 11.84 -13.10 -14.10
N ALA A 41 10.51 -13.25 -14.20
CA ALA A 41 9.92 -14.46 -14.77
C ALA A 41 10.25 -14.61 -16.26
N LEU A 42 10.46 -15.86 -16.66
CA LEU A 42 10.68 -16.26 -18.04
C LEU A 42 9.33 -16.74 -18.60
N VAL A 43 8.75 -15.94 -19.51
CA VAL A 43 7.37 -16.10 -19.99
C VAL A 43 7.33 -16.43 -21.48
N SER A 44 6.27 -17.13 -21.89
CA SER A 44 5.96 -17.38 -23.30
C SER A 44 4.64 -16.67 -23.66
N ALA A 45 4.48 -16.30 -24.92
CA ALA A 45 3.24 -15.71 -25.41
C ALA A 45 2.17 -16.81 -25.62
N PRO A 46 0.87 -16.52 -25.39
CA PRO A 46 0.33 -15.26 -24.89
C PRO A 46 0.52 -15.08 -23.38
N LEU A 47 0.75 -13.83 -22.96
CA LEU A 47 1.01 -13.48 -21.57
C LEU A 47 -0.19 -12.75 -20.96
N LEU A 48 -0.75 -13.30 -19.87
CA LEU A 48 -1.80 -12.64 -19.11
C LEU A 48 -1.19 -11.66 -18.09
N VAL A 49 -1.46 -10.37 -18.30
CA VAL A 49 -1.07 -9.27 -17.42
C VAL A 49 -2.21 -8.99 -16.44
N ARG A 50 -1.90 -9.02 -15.14
CA ARG A 50 -2.83 -8.74 -14.05
C ARG A 50 -2.22 -7.73 -13.11
N TRP A 51 -3.04 -6.83 -12.60
CA TRP A 51 -2.67 -5.89 -11.56
C TRP A 51 -3.78 -5.74 -10.52
N ASP A 52 -3.37 -5.32 -9.33
CA ASP A 52 -4.22 -4.80 -8.26
C ASP A 52 -4.21 -3.26 -8.27
N GLY A 53 -5.28 -2.62 -7.82
CA GLY A 53 -5.47 -1.16 -7.84
C GLY A 53 -6.49 -0.67 -8.88
N PRO A 54 -6.22 0.42 -9.62
CA PRO A 54 -7.21 1.03 -10.51
C PRO A 54 -7.75 0.08 -11.58
N PRO A 55 -9.05 0.16 -11.92
CA PRO A 55 -9.69 -0.75 -12.87
C PRO A 55 -9.17 -0.60 -14.30
N ARG A 56 -8.55 0.55 -14.63
CA ARG A 56 -7.96 0.84 -15.94
C ARG A 56 -6.62 1.53 -15.77
N LEU A 57 -5.60 1.00 -16.44
CA LEU A 57 -4.25 1.57 -16.44
C LEU A 57 -3.78 1.75 -17.88
N ALA A 58 -3.01 2.81 -18.10
CA ALA A 58 -2.27 2.99 -19.34
C ALA A 58 -0.98 2.15 -19.27
N LEU A 59 -0.79 1.27 -20.24
CA LEU A 59 0.32 0.32 -20.29
C LEU A 59 1.31 0.75 -21.37
N SER A 60 2.60 0.70 -21.05
CA SER A 60 3.67 0.82 -22.03
C SER A 60 4.67 -0.31 -21.86
N LEU A 61 5.18 -0.79 -23.00
CA LEU A 61 6.12 -1.89 -23.08
C LEU A 61 7.44 -1.40 -23.66
N VAL A 62 8.54 -1.69 -22.96
CA VAL A 62 9.89 -1.36 -23.41
C VAL A 62 10.65 -2.66 -23.62
N ALA A 63 10.98 -2.99 -24.87
CA ALA A 63 11.91 -4.06 -25.19
C ALA A 63 13.36 -3.52 -25.08
N ASN A 64 14.30 -4.39 -24.76
CA ASN A 64 15.71 -3.98 -24.61
C ASN A 64 16.23 -3.33 -25.91
N GLY A 65 16.70 -2.09 -25.82
CA GLY A 65 17.20 -1.32 -26.97
C GLY A 65 16.14 -0.71 -27.89
N SER A 66 14.84 -0.83 -27.58
CA SER A 66 13.75 -0.23 -28.37
C SER A 66 13.06 0.93 -27.63
N PRO A 67 12.47 1.90 -28.34
CA PRO A 67 11.66 2.93 -27.70
C PRO A 67 10.43 2.32 -27.01
N ALA A 68 9.90 3.03 -26.01
CA ALA A 68 8.68 2.61 -25.32
C ALA A 68 7.50 2.55 -26.31
N ARG A 69 6.89 1.38 -26.43
CA ARG A 69 5.68 1.17 -27.21
C ARG A 69 4.48 1.37 -26.30
N ASP A 70 3.63 2.34 -26.63
CA ASP A 70 2.37 2.55 -25.93
C ASP A 70 1.38 1.45 -26.33
N LEU A 71 0.85 0.75 -25.33
CA LEU A 71 -0.20 -0.26 -25.51
C LEU A 71 -1.59 0.36 -25.31
N GLY A 72 -1.68 1.58 -24.77
CA GLY A 72 -2.94 2.25 -24.46
C GLY A 72 -3.53 1.87 -23.11
N ILE A 73 -4.81 2.23 -22.91
CA ILE A 73 -5.53 2.04 -21.64
C ILE A 73 -6.30 0.73 -21.65
N HIS A 74 -5.97 -0.17 -20.72
CA HIS A 74 -6.58 -1.50 -20.63
C HIS A 74 -7.16 -1.78 -19.24
N PRO A 75 -8.19 -2.64 -19.13
CA PRO A 75 -8.66 -3.21 -17.87
C PRO A 75 -7.85 -4.44 -17.43
N SER A 76 -7.85 -4.76 -16.13
CA SER A 76 -7.28 -6.00 -15.58
C SER A 76 -8.33 -7.12 -15.63
N PRO A 77 -8.05 -8.34 -16.12
CA PRO A 77 -6.81 -8.79 -16.77
C PRO A 77 -6.72 -8.38 -18.25
N PHE A 78 -5.49 -8.22 -18.76
CA PHE A 78 -5.18 -7.90 -20.16
C PHE A 78 -4.22 -8.93 -20.75
N GLU A 79 -4.38 -9.30 -22.02
CA GLU A 79 -3.56 -10.33 -22.68
C GLU A 79 -2.59 -9.69 -23.69
N LEU A 80 -1.30 -9.98 -23.53
CA LEU A 80 -0.25 -9.61 -24.48
C LEU A 80 -0.05 -10.74 -25.48
N THR A 81 -0.17 -10.40 -26.76
CA THR A 81 -0.05 -11.37 -27.85
C THR A 81 1.40 -11.52 -28.33
N SER A 82 1.66 -12.52 -29.16
CA SER A 82 2.96 -12.69 -29.83
C SER A 82 3.34 -11.50 -30.72
N GLN A 83 2.39 -10.67 -31.15
CA GLN A 83 2.65 -9.45 -31.91
C GLN A 83 3.17 -8.30 -31.03
N ASP A 84 2.81 -8.31 -29.75
CA ASP A 84 3.28 -7.34 -28.76
C ASP A 84 4.66 -7.75 -28.23
N LEU A 85 4.90 -9.06 -28.12
CA LEU A 85 6.14 -9.69 -27.67
C LEU A 85 6.96 -10.26 -28.84
N ALA A 86 7.22 -9.43 -29.85
CA ALA A 86 7.76 -9.90 -31.14
C ALA A 86 9.20 -10.46 -31.07
N ALA A 87 10.03 -10.01 -30.14
CA ALA A 87 11.41 -10.44 -29.98
C ALA A 87 11.62 -11.23 -28.67
N PRO A 88 12.40 -12.32 -28.65
CA PRO A 88 12.82 -12.93 -27.39
C PRO A 88 13.80 -12.00 -26.64
N GLY A 89 13.81 -12.06 -25.31
CA GLY A 89 14.70 -11.25 -24.48
C GLY A 89 13.99 -10.45 -23.38
N PRO A 90 14.68 -9.49 -22.74
CA PRO A 90 14.14 -8.77 -21.60
C PRO A 90 13.17 -7.66 -22.01
N TYR A 91 12.04 -7.61 -21.30
CA TYR A 91 10.98 -6.63 -21.42
C TYR A 91 10.74 -5.93 -20.09
N ARG A 92 10.25 -4.70 -20.20
CA ARG A 92 9.83 -3.88 -19.08
C ARG A 92 8.43 -3.36 -19.35
N LEU A 93 7.48 -3.75 -18.51
CA LEU A 93 6.10 -3.29 -18.54
C LEU A 93 5.93 -2.17 -17.52
N ARG A 94 5.34 -1.05 -17.96
CA ARG A 94 5.04 0.11 -17.12
C ARG A 94 3.55 0.38 -17.15
N ALA A 95 2.95 0.47 -15.96
CA ALA A 95 1.54 0.81 -15.79
C ALA A 95 1.41 2.14 -15.06
N HIS A 96 0.59 3.05 -15.58
CA HIS A 96 0.33 4.37 -14.98
C HIS A 96 -1.15 4.74 -15.02
N ALA A 97 -1.59 5.54 -14.04
CA ALA A 97 -2.98 5.95 -13.91
C ALA A 97 -3.31 7.15 -14.83
N PRO A 98 -4.33 7.08 -15.70
CA PRO A 98 -4.60 8.12 -16.70
C PRO A 98 -5.31 9.38 -16.15
N ILE A 99 -5.86 9.34 -14.92
CA ILE A 99 -6.89 10.31 -14.47
C ILE A 99 -6.29 11.56 -13.80
N LEU A 100 -5.03 11.55 -13.38
CA LEU A 100 -4.42 12.69 -12.68
C LEU A 100 -3.66 13.59 -13.67
N GLY A 101 -4.39 14.52 -14.31
CA GLY A 101 -3.88 15.49 -15.29
C GLY A 101 -2.72 16.36 -14.80
N GLY A 102 -1.50 15.84 -14.90
CA GLY A 102 -0.24 16.47 -14.50
C GLY A 102 0.51 15.72 -13.38
N PHE A 103 -0.18 14.90 -12.58
CA PHE A 103 0.42 14.08 -11.52
C PHE A 103 0.47 12.57 -11.86
N GLY A 104 -0.08 12.14 -12.99
CA GLY A 104 -0.16 10.72 -13.39
C GLY A 104 1.20 10.02 -13.55
N GLY A 105 2.29 10.77 -13.77
CA GLY A 105 3.65 10.22 -13.80
C GLY A 105 4.24 9.87 -12.44
N LEU A 106 3.65 10.35 -11.33
CA LEU A 106 4.13 10.07 -9.97
C LEU A 106 3.69 8.69 -9.46
N ILE A 107 2.65 8.11 -10.06
CA ILE A 107 2.09 6.84 -9.64
C ILE A 107 2.23 5.84 -10.79
N GLN A 108 3.39 5.18 -10.79
CA GLN A 108 3.80 4.21 -11.80
C GLN A 108 4.20 2.89 -11.15
N ALA A 109 3.81 1.78 -11.79
CA ALA A 109 4.32 0.46 -11.48
C ALA A 109 5.18 -0.03 -12.64
N GLU A 110 6.35 -0.59 -12.34
CA GLU A 110 7.25 -1.19 -13.33
C GLU A 110 7.46 -2.67 -12.99
N ARG A 111 7.38 -3.55 -13.99
CA ARG A 111 7.81 -4.95 -13.88
C ARG A 111 8.73 -5.32 -15.02
N ARG A 112 9.71 -6.17 -14.70
CA ARG A 112 10.69 -6.70 -15.65
C ARG A 112 10.50 -8.20 -15.78
N PHE A 113 10.50 -8.70 -17.00
CA PHE A 113 10.38 -10.12 -17.32
C PHE A 113 11.15 -10.44 -18.60
N ALA A 114 11.40 -11.71 -18.89
CA ALA A 114 12.06 -12.13 -20.11
C ALA A 114 11.15 -13.04 -20.94
N VAL A 115 11.12 -12.85 -22.25
CA VAL A 115 10.40 -13.72 -23.18
C VAL A 115 11.33 -14.81 -23.67
N ALA A 116 10.91 -16.07 -23.50
CA ALA A 116 11.66 -17.24 -23.94
C ALA A 116 11.86 -17.22 -25.47
N ALA A 117 13.07 -17.56 -25.93
CA ALA A 117 13.24 -17.97 -27.32
C ALA A 117 12.49 -19.29 -27.57
N PRO A 118 11.85 -19.48 -28.73
CA PRO A 118 11.28 -20.77 -29.08
C PRO A 118 12.39 -21.83 -29.00
N ALA A 119 12.15 -22.89 -28.23
CA ALA A 119 13.14 -23.93 -28.00
C ALA A 119 13.62 -24.50 -29.35
N PRO A 120 14.94 -24.58 -29.59
CA PRO A 120 15.44 -25.27 -30.77
C PRO A 120 14.98 -26.74 -30.71
N PRO A 121 14.59 -27.34 -31.86
CA PRO A 121 14.19 -28.73 -31.89
C PRO A 121 15.34 -29.61 -31.32
N PRO A 122 15.02 -30.68 -30.58
CA PRO A 122 16.05 -31.49 -29.94
C PRO A 122 17.04 -31.99 -31.01
N PRO A 123 18.37 -31.89 -30.74
CA PRO A 123 19.37 -32.38 -31.68
C PRO A 123 19.14 -33.87 -31.90
N ARG A 124 18.90 -34.26 -33.16
CA ARG A 124 18.95 -35.66 -33.57
C ARG A 124 20.37 -36.13 -33.32
N ARG A 125 20.57 -36.98 -32.29
CA ARG A 125 21.82 -37.70 -32.06
C ARG A 125 22.20 -38.41 -33.37
N PRO A 126 23.35 -38.12 -34.00
CA PRO A 126 23.90 -39.03 -34.97
C PRO A 126 24.29 -40.32 -34.23
N ALA A 127 23.89 -41.45 -34.78
CA ALA A 127 24.24 -42.77 -34.29
C ALA A 127 25.77 -42.90 -34.23
N THR A 128 26.26 -43.34 -33.09
CA THR A 128 27.65 -43.73 -32.88
C THR A 128 27.99 -44.90 -33.80
N GLU A 129 28.81 -44.67 -34.82
CA GLU A 129 29.52 -45.74 -35.53
C GLU A 129 30.80 -46.10 -34.74
N PRO A 130 31.02 -47.38 -34.39
CA PRO A 130 32.27 -47.81 -33.81
C PRO A 130 33.26 -48.11 -34.94
N ARG A 131 34.29 -47.28 -35.11
CA ARG A 131 35.44 -47.62 -35.97
C ARG A 131 36.60 -48.09 -35.13
N ALA A 132 36.95 -49.36 -35.33
CA ALA A 132 38.06 -50.05 -34.69
C ALA A 132 39.43 -49.52 -35.14
N ALA A 133 40.33 -49.50 -34.15
CA ALA A 133 41.78 -49.40 -34.11
C ALA A 133 42.61 -49.51 -35.40
N GLN A 134 43.68 -48.71 -35.45
CA GLN A 134 45.04 -49.18 -35.71
C GLN A 134 46.07 -48.21 -35.09
N PRO A 135 47.12 -48.71 -34.39
CA PRO A 135 48.20 -47.89 -33.87
C PRO A 135 49.34 -47.77 -34.89
N THR A 136 50.01 -46.62 -34.91
CA THR A 136 51.29 -46.43 -35.60
C THR A 136 52.24 -45.77 -34.60
N PRO A 137 53.44 -46.32 -34.34
CA PRO A 137 54.36 -45.77 -33.36
C PRO A 137 55.36 -44.84 -34.04
N VAL A 138 55.26 -43.54 -33.83
CA VAL A 138 56.38 -42.60 -34.08
C VAL A 138 56.19 -41.36 -33.21
N ALA A 139 57.22 -41.01 -32.43
CA ALA A 139 57.43 -39.78 -31.63
C ALA A 139 56.95 -39.78 -30.16
N GLU A 140 57.43 -40.75 -29.37
CA GLU A 140 57.08 -40.90 -27.94
C GLU A 140 57.68 -39.84 -26.99
N GLU A 141 58.63 -38.99 -27.38
CA GLU A 141 59.20 -38.01 -26.43
C GLU A 141 58.48 -36.65 -26.38
N SER A 142 57.78 -36.22 -27.43
CA SER A 142 57.08 -34.92 -27.44
C SER A 142 55.60 -35.01 -27.07
N GLU A 143 54.95 -36.14 -27.36
CA GLU A 143 53.52 -36.36 -27.02
C GLU A 143 53.34 -36.63 -25.51
N ASP A 144 54.31 -37.28 -24.87
CA ASP A 144 54.32 -37.52 -23.43
C ASP A 144 54.51 -36.22 -22.63
N GLU A 145 55.28 -35.26 -23.15
CA GLU A 145 55.44 -33.93 -22.53
C GLU A 145 54.15 -33.09 -22.63
N GLU A 146 53.46 -33.12 -23.77
CA GLU A 146 52.15 -32.46 -23.95
C GLU A 146 51.08 -33.08 -23.05
N GLN A 147 51.02 -34.40 -22.96
CA GLN A 147 50.07 -35.10 -22.06
C GLN A 147 50.38 -34.85 -20.58
N GLN A 148 51.66 -34.79 -20.20
CA GLN A 148 52.05 -34.40 -18.84
C GLN A 148 51.65 -32.96 -18.53
N ALA A 149 51.89 -32.01 -19.45
CA ALA A 149 51.50 -30.61 -19.28
C ALA A 149 49.97 -30.45 -19.16
N GLU A 150 49.20 -31.16 -19.98
CA GLU A 150 47.73 -31.16 -19.91
C GLU A 150 47.24 -31.76 -18.59
N SER A 151 47.87 -32.84 -18.12
CA SER A 151 47.51 -33.45 -16.83
C SER A 151 47.75 -32.49 -15.66
N VAL A 152 48.88 -31.77 -15.66
CA VAL A 152 49.19 -30.76 -14.64
C VAL A 152 48.18 -29.61 -14.68
N ALA A 153 47.85 -29.11 -15.87
CA ALA A 153 46.85 -28.07 -16.04
C ALA A 153 45.47 -28.50 -15.51
N LEU A 154 45.05 -29.74 -15.78
CA LEU A 154 43.80 -30.31 -15.26
C LEU A 154 43.81 -30.49 -13.73
N TYR A 155 44.97 -30.81 -13.13
CA TYR A 155 45.10 -30.85 -11.67
C TYR A 155 45.00 -29.47 -11.04
N GLU A 156 45.61 -28.46 -11.66
CA GLU A 156 45.52 -27.07 -11.23
C GLU A 156 44.08 -26.54 -11.34
N GLU A 157 43.39 -26.82 -12.45
CA GLU A 157 41.99 -26.46 -12.64
C GLU A 157 41.08 -27.16 -11.63
N ASN A 158 41.27 -28.45 -11.37
CA ASN A 158 40.51 -29.16 -10.34
C ASN A 158 40.78 -28.62 -8.94
N ALA A 159 42.00 -28.18 -8.64
CA ALA A 159 42.33 -27.55 -7.36
C ALA A 159 41.61 -26.20 -7.22
N ALA A 160 41.61 -25.38 -8.28
CA ALA A 160 40.89 -24.11 -8.32
C ALA A 160 39.38 -24.30 -8.17
N LEU A 161 38.78 -25.25 -8.90
CA LEU A 161 37.35 -25.57 -8.80
C LEU A 161 36.95 -26.03 -7.40
N ARG A 162 37.80 -26.82 -6.71
CA ARG A 162 37.54 -27.22 -5.32
C ARG A 162 37.57 -26.03 -4.38
N GLN A 163 38.47 -25.09 -4.59
CA GLN A 163 38.56 -23.87 -3.80
C GLN A 163 37.33 -22.98 -4.01
N GLU A 164 36.91 -22.77 -5.25
CA GLU A 164 35.69 -22.03 -5.58
C GLU A 164 34.44 -22.69 -4.98
N ASN A 165 34.33 -24.01 -5.07
CA ASN A 165 33.20 -24.74 -4.50
C ASN A 165 33.16 -24.61 -2.96
N ALA A 166 34.32 -24.63 -2.29
CA ALA A 166 34.40 -24.38 -0.86
C ALA A 166 33.97 -22.96 -0.49
N THR A 167 34.34 -21.95 -1.29
CA THR A 167 33.89 -20.57 -1.10
C THR A 167 32.39 -20.42 -1.31
N LEU A 168 31.83 -21.04 -2.36
CA LEU A 168 30.40 -21.02 -2.63
C LEU A 168 29.58 -21.66 -1.51
N LEU A 169 30.07 -22.78 -0.94
CA LEU A 169 29.41 -23.42 0.20
C LEU A 169 29.39 -22.51 1.44
N GLN A 170 30.49 -21.79 1.71
CA GLN A 170 30.54 -20.80 2.79
C GLN A 170 29.56 -19.64 2.57
N GLU A 171 29.47 -19.14 1.33
CA GLU A 171 28.54 -18.07 0.98
C GLU A 171 27.08 -18.52 1.12
N LEU A 172 26.79 -19.77 0.71
CA LEU A 172 25.46 -20.35 0.83
C LEU A 172 25.05 -20.53 2.30
N GLU A 173 25.96 -21.03 3.15
CA GLU A 173 25.73 -21.14 4.60
C GLU A 173 25.46 -19.78 5.24
N ARG A 174 26.22 -18.75 4.86
CA ARG A 174 26.00 -17.38 5.32
C ARG A 174 24.63 -16.85 4.88
N LEU A 175 24.23 -17.06 3.64
CA LEU A 175 22.93 -16.61 3.13
C LEU A 175 21.77 -17.33 3.83
N VAL A 176 21.93 -18.60 4.18
CA VAL A 176 20.93 -19.33 4.97
C VAL A 176 20.78 -18.71 6.35
N GLN A 177 21.89 -18.42 7.03
CA GLN A 177 21.87 -17.75 8.35
C GLN A 177 21.21 -16.36 8.27
N GLU A 178 21.57 -15.56 7.27
CA GLU A 178 20.95 -14.23 7.06
C GLU A 178 19.43 -14.36 6.78
N ASN A 179 19.00 -15.39 6.04
CA ASN A 179 17.59 -15.65 5.80
C ASN A 179 16.85 -16.09 7.08
N ASP A 180 17.45 -16.97 7.88
CA ASP A 180 16.89 -17.39 9.18
C ASP A 180 16.76 -16.20 10.14
N ASP A 181 17.75 -15.31 10.18
CA ASP A 181 17.70 -14.08 10.96
C ASP A 181 16.59 -13.14 10.48
N THR A 182 16.48 -12.89 9.17
CA THR A 182 15.42 -12.03 8.64
C THR A 182 14.02 -12.61 8.84
N THR A 183 13.85 -13.93 8.71
CA THR A 183 12.56 -14.58 8.95
C THR A 183 12.17 -14.51 10.42
N SER A 184 13.13 -14.68 11.34
CA SER A 184 12.89 -14.53 12.78
C SER A 184 12.50 -13.09 13.15
N GLN A 185 13.20 -12.08 12.60
CA GLN A 185 12.86 -10.66 12.79
C GLN A 185 11.47 -10.35 12.25
N ALA A 186 11.13 -10.84 11.05
CA ALA A 186 9.80 -10.67 10.48
C ALA A 186 8.69 -11.30 11.34
N ALA A 187 8.97 -12.43 12.00
CA ALA A 187 8.01 -13.05 12.92
C ALA A 187 7.76 -12.18 14.17
N VAL A 188 8.83 -11.61 14.76
CA VAL A 188 8.73 -10.69 15.90
C VAL A 188 7.97 -9.41 15.53
N GLU A 189 8.26 -8.81 14.37
CA GLU A 189 7.54 -7.63 13.90
C GLU A 189 6.04 -7.89 13.69
N ARG A 190 5.69 -9.06 13.13
CA ARG A 190 4.28 -9.45 12.97
C ARG A 190 3.58 -9.58 14.32
N GLN A 191 4.25 -10.12 15.33
CA GLN A 191 3.70 -10.23 16.68
C GLN A 191 3.49 -8.85 17.32
N GLN A 192 4.46 -7.93 17.19
CA GLN A 192 4.32 -6.56 17.67
C GLN A 192 3.18 -5.81 16.98
N ARG A 193 3.05 -5.95 15.65
CA ARG A 193 1.93 -5.35 14.90
C ARG A 193 0.58 -5.91 15.32
N ALA A 194 0.49 -7.20 15.62
CA ALA A 194 -0.73 -7.81 16.13
C ALA A 194 -1.11 -7.27 17.52
N GLN A 195 -0.14 -7.09 18.41
CA GLN A 195 -0.36 -6.47 19.73
C GLN A 195 -0.84 -5.03 19.60
N LEU A 196 -0.15 -4.20 18.80
CA LEU A 196 -0.57 -2.80 18.57
C LEU A 196 -1.95 -2.70 17.93
N ALA A 197 -2.32 -3.64 17.06
CA ALA A 197 -3.66 -3.69 16.48
C ALA A 197 -4.73 -4.02 17.53
N GLN A 198 -4.43 -4.90 18.49
CA GLN A 198 -5.33 -5.19 19.61
C GLN A 198 -5.50 -3.98 20.53
N GLU A 199 -4.40 -3.31 20.89
CA GLU A 199 -4.43 -2.10 21.71
C GLU A 199 -5.23 -0.98 21.04
N ASN A 200 -5.01 -0.73 19.74
CA ASN A 200 -5.78 0.26 19.00
C ASN A 200 -7.28 -0.05 18.96
N ARG A 201 -7.66 -1.33 18.81
CA ARG A 201 -9.07 -1.73 18.89
C ARG A 201 -9.64 -1.44 20.27
N ALA A 202 -8.96 -1.84 21.33
CA ALA A 202 -9.40 -1.57 22.71
C ALA A 202 -9.56 -0.06 22.99
N LEU A 203 -8.61 0.77 22.53
CA LEU A 203 -8.71 2.23 22.65
C LEU A 203 -9.87 2.81 21.84
N SER A 204 -10.08 2.31 20.62
CA SER A 204 -11.21 2.75 19.78
C SER A 204 -12.57 2.42 20.41
N GLU A 205 -12.68 1.25 21.04
CA GLU A 205 -13.87 0.84 21.79
C GLU A 205 -14.08 1.78 22.99
N GLN A 206 -13.03 2.06 23.77
CA GLN A 206 -13.12 3.01 24.89
C GLN A 206 -13.56 4.40 24.44
N LEU A 207 -13.00 4.91 23.33
CA LEU A 207 -13.41 6.19 22.75
C LEU A 207 -14.87 6.17 22.32
N SER A 208 -15.34 5.11 21.67
CA SER A 208 -16.75 4.99 21.27
C SER A 208 -17.70 4.98 22.47
N VAL A 209 -17.31 4.30 23.57
CA VAL A 209 -18.09 4.28 24.82
C VAL A 209 -18.10 5.66 25.47
N LEU A 210 -16.95 6.36 25.50
CA LEU A 210 -16.87 7.73 26.03
C LEU A 210 -17.69 8.71 25.19
N GLN A 211 -17.63 8.61 23.87
CA GLN A 211 -18.46 9.41 22.96
C GLN A 211 -19.94 9.13 23.17
N TRP A 212 -20.34 7.86 23.30
CA TRP A 212 -21.71 7.51 23.61
C TRP A 212 -22.16 8.07 24.95
N ARG A 213 -21.32 7.97 26.00
CA ARG A 213 -21.59 8.57 27.31
C ARG A 213 -21.67 10.09 27.26
N LEU A 214 -20.78 10.73 26.51
CA LEU A 214 -20.81 12.18 26.27
C LEU A 214 -22.09 12.58 25.56
N ASN A 215 -22.45 11.91 24.47
CA ASN A 215 -23.69 12.15 23.72
C ASN A 215 -24.94 11.91 24.57
N ALA A 216 -24.95 10.86 25.41
CA ALA A 216 -26.02 10.61 26.38
C ALA A 216 -26.04 11.64 27.51
N ALA A 217 -24.88 12.19 27.88
CA ALA A 217 -24.70 13.25 28.87
C ALA A 217 -24.77 14.66 28.27
N LEU A 218 -25.08 14.82 26.97
CA LEU A 218 -25.53 16.10 26.39
C LEU A 218 -26.96 16.37 26.88
N THR A 219 -27.13 16.37 28.20
CA THR A 219 -28.22 17.01 28.89
C THR A 219 -28.17 18.47 28.52
N CYS A 220 -29.30 19.01 28.11
CA CYS A 220 -29.48 20.42 27.84
C CYS A 220 -28.64 21.34 28.74
N THR A 221 -27.83 22.24 28.16
CA THR A 221 -26.98 23.16 28.94
C THR A 221 -27.76 24.34 29.50
N VAL A 222 -28.83 24.72 28.81
CA VAL A 222 -29.69 25.86 29.15
C VAL A 222 -31.14 25.50 28.94
N TRP A 223 -31.89 25.46 30.03
CA TRP A 223 -33.34 25.30 30.01
C TRP A 223 -34.02 26.66 29.91
N GLY A 224 -35.23 26.67 29.37
CA GLY A 224 -36.07 27.87 29.35
C GLY A 224 -37.52 27.55 29.07
N TYR A 225 -38.37 28.56 29.21
CA TYR A 225 -39.80 28.46 28.90
C TYR A 225 -40.27 29.72 28.20
N TYR A 226 -41.36 29.62 27.44
CA TYR A 226 -42.01 30.77 26.85
C TYR A 226 -42.79 31.52 27.91
N ALA A 227 -42.62 32.83 27.97
CA ALA A 227 -43.44 33.73 28.77
C ALA A 227 -44.16 34.74 27.86
N TYR A 228 -45.38 35.10 28.25
CA TYR A 228 -46.09 36.22 27.64
C TYR A 228 -45.35 37.53 27.97
N PRO A 229 -45.28 38.46 27.00
CA PRO A 229 -44.65 39.75 27.23
C PRO A 229 -45.33 40.47 28.39
N ARG A 230 -44.54 40.95 29.36
CA ARG A 230 -45.06 41.83 30.42
C ARG A 230 -45.51 43.14 29.78
N PRO A 231 -46.49 43.87 30.36
CA PRO A 231 -47.10 45.07 29.77
C PRO A 231 -46.11 46.17 29.36
N GLN A 232 -44.87 46.12 29.83
CA GLN A 232 -43.81 47.09 29.58
C GLN A 232 -42.83 46.69 28.46
N THR A 233 -43.04 45.56 27.77
CA THR A 233 -42.15 45.10 26.68
C THR A 233 -42.70 45.49 25.30
N ILE A 234 -41.91 46.23 24.51
CA ILE A 234 -42.27 46.71 23.16
C ILE A 234 -41.38 45.99 22.13
N PRO A 235 -41.95 45.33 21.09
CA PRO A 235 -43.38 45.21 20.77
C PRO A 235 -44.10 44.10 21.57
N PRO A 236 -45.37 44.31 21.96
CA PRO A 236 -46.14 43.42 22.84
C PRO A 236 -46.62 42.10 22.20
N THR A 237 -46.14 41.75 21.00
CA THR A 237 -46.66 40.62 20.21
C THR A 237 -45.74 39.40 20.14
N ARG A 238 -44.56 39.45 20.76
CA ARG A 238 -43.59 38.33 20.71
C ARG A 238 -43.47 37.64 22.06
N ARG A 239 -43.68 36.32 22.06
CA ARG A 239 -43.33 35.45 23.20
C ARG A 239 -41.83 35.56 23.44
N VAL A 240 -41.44 35.70 24.70
CA VAL A 240 -40.03 35.77 25.10
C VAL A 240 -39.64 34.43 25.71
N VAL A 241 -38.41 33.97 25.44
CA VAL A 241 -37.86 32.79 26.09
C VAL A 241 -37.14 33.25 27.36
N THR A 242 -37.64 32.84 28.52
CA THR A 242 -37.00 33.10 29.81
C THR A 242 -36.04 31.96 30.09
N VAL A 243 -34.74 32.28 30.18
CA VAL A 243 -33.64 31.32 30.43
C VAL A 243 -32.96 31.52 31.79
N SER A 244 -33.40 32.50 32.57
CA SER A 244 -32.80 32.83 33.86
C SER A 244 -33.85 33.14 34.93
N ASP A 245 -33.47 33.01 36.19
CA ASP A 245 -34.30 33.37 37.33
C ASP A 245 -34.37 34.89 37.57
N THR A 246 -35.05 35.31 38.64
CA THR A 246 -35.16 36.72 39.04
C THR A 246 -33.85 37.33 39.53
N ARG A 247 -32.82 36.51 39.78
CA ARG A 247 -31.47 36.92 40.20
C ARG A 247 -30.51 37.01 39.01
N GLY A 248 -30.94 36.58 37.82
CA GLY A 248 -30.14 36.54 36.60
C GLY A 248 -29.34 35.25 36.42
N GLU A 249 -29.57 34.23 37.24
CA GLU A 249 -28.92 32.92 37.13
C GLU A 249 -29.59 32.08 36.05
N VAL A 250 -28.80 31.53 35.13
CA VAL A 250 -29.28 30.72 33.99
C VAL A 250 -29.72 29.34 34.46
N PHE A 251 -30.86 28.84 33.96
CA PHE A 251 -31.35 27.49 34.31
C PHE A 251 -30.45 26.41 33.70
N ARG A 252 -29.66 25.73 34.53
CA ARG A 252 -28.77 24.64 34.10
C ARG A 252 -29.42 23.26 34.25
N ALA A 253 -30.49 23.18 35.04
CA ALA A 253 -31.28 21.96 35.21
C ALA A 253 -32.78 22.20 34.98
N GLU A 254 -33.47 21.19 34.44
CA GLU A 254 -34.93 21.18 34.27
C GLU A 254 -35.72 21.53 35.55
N PRO A 255 -35.43 20.93 36.73
CA PRO A 255 -36.18 21.23 37.95
C PRO A 255 -36.04 22.69 38.42
N GLU A 256 -34.90 23.34 38.14
CA GLU A 256 -34.69 24.76 38.45
C GLU A 256 -35.60 25.63 37.59
N CYS A 257 -35.64 25.36 36.28
CA CYS A 257 -36.56 26.00 35.35
C CYS A 257 -38.03 25.78 35.78
N GLU A 258 -38.41 24.54 36.14
CA GLU A 258 -39.78 24.25 36.53
C GLU A 258 -40.21 25.03 37.78
N THR A 259 -39.32 25.16 38.76
CA THR A 259 -39.60 25.86 40.01
C THR A 259 -39.91 27.33 39.74
N VAL A 260 -39.09 28.00 38.91
CA VAL A 260 -39.32 29.41 38.56
C VAL A 260 -40.54 29.57 37.65
N ARG A 261 -40.73 28.67 36.68
CA ARG A 261 -41.90 28.67 35.78
C ARG A 261 -43.22 28.58 36.55
N ARG A 262 -43.30 27.75 37.59
CA ARG A 262 -44.52 27.61 38.43
C ARG A 262 -44.84 28.90 39.20
N ALA A 263 -43.84 29.74 39.46
CA ALA A 263 -44.00 31.02 40.14
C ALA A 263 -44.23 32.20 39.18
N ASP A 264 -44.01 32.04 37.87
CA ASP A 264 -44.23 33.10 36.88
C ASP A 264 -45.65 33.05 36.29
N PRO A 265 -46.53 34.02 36.60
CA PRO A 265 -47.89 34.06 36.04
C PRO A 265 -47.90 34.31 34.53
N ALA A 266 -46.79 34.75 33.94
CA ALA A 266 -46.66 34.94 32.50
C ALA A 266 -46.23 33.66 31.77
N ALA A 267 -45.94 32.56 32.45
CA ALA A 267 -45.48 31.32 31.83
C ALA A 267 -46.52 30.73 30.85
N ALA A 268 -46.09 30.45 29.63
CA ALA A 268 -46.93 30.04 28.49
C ALA A 268 -46.56 28.65 27.94
N SER A 269 -45.49 28.02 28.42
CA SER A 269 -45.08 26.65 28.02
C SER A 269 -44.44 25.90 29.19
N PRO A 270 -44.36 24.55 29.13
CA PRO A 270 -43.42 23.80 29.96
C PRO A 270 -41.96 24.21 29.68
N CYS A 271 -41.06 23.80 30.57
CA CYS A 271 -39.63 23.95 30.36
C CYS A 271 -39.16 23.12 29.17
N PHE A 272 -38.33 23.69 28.33
CA PHE A 272 -37.73 23.03 27.17
C PHE A 272 -36.26 23.39 27.07
N CYS A 273 -35.53 22.58 26.31
CA CYS A 273 -34.13 22.83 26.10
C CYS A 273 -33.90 23.95 25.08
N VAL A 274 -33.20 25.01 25.49
CA VAL A 274 -32.89 26.18 24.66
C VAL A 274 -31.46 26.09 24.10
N GLY A 275 -30.54 25.53 24.88
CA GLY A 275 -29.15 25.31 24.47
C GLY A 275 -28.78 23.83 24.54
N ALA A 276 -28.53 23.23 23.38
CA ALA A 276 -27.74 22.00 23.34
C ALA A 276 -26.26 22.38 23.47
N PRO A 277 -25.42 21.56 24.13
CA PRO A 277 -23.99 21.72 24.00
C PRO A 277 -23.65 21.48 22.52
N TRP A 278 -23.16 22.53 21.85
CA TRP A 278 -22.63 22.57 20.46
C TRP A 278 -23.71 22.74 19.38
N GLY A 279 -23.66 23.90 18.73
CA GLY A 279 -24.57 24.31 17.66
C GLY A 279 -24.59 23.33 16.48
N SER A 280 -25.80 23.05 16.02
CA SER A 280 -26.10 22.41 14.73
C SER A 280 -25.58 23.22 13.56
#